data_AF-A0AAV9LQX2-F1
#
_entry.id   AF-A0AAV9LQX2-F1
#
_cell.length_a   1.000
_cell.length_b   1.000
_cell.length_c   1.000
_cell.angle_alpha   90.00
_cell.angle_beta   90.00
_cell.angle_gamma   90.00
#
_symmetry.space_group_name_H-M   'P 1'
#
loop_
_entity.id
_entity.type
_entity.pdbx_description
1 polymer ?
#
loop_
_entity_poly.entity_id
_entity_poly.type
_entity_poly.pdbx_seq_one_letter_code
_entity_poly.pdbx_strand_id
1 'polypeptide(L)'
;MARNKMMALEHICVVFFALSMTLVNCKTYPPRIESVCLHDCIYFLKYNNFKKFGPMPQPELEEICKKEVPGFECELKWEYDGGYISG
;
A
#
# COMPACT_ATOMS: atom_id res chain seq x y z
N MET A 1 26.64 -18.35 -32.82
CA MET A 1 25.36 -17.63 -32.61
C MET A 1 24.62 -18.21 -31.38
N ALA A 2 25.24 -18.09 -30.20
CA ALA A 2 24.73 -18.67 -28.94
C ALA A 2 24.87 -17.70 -27.74
N ARG A 3 25.74 -16.70 -27.85
CA ARG A 3 26.03 -15.71 -26.80
C ARG A 3 24.88 -14.73 -26.54
N ASN A 4 24.14 -14.35 -27.58
CA ASN A 4 22.99 -13.43 -27.44
C ASN A 4 21.78 -14.09 -26.76
N LYS A 5 21.66 -15.43 -26.81
CA LYS A 5 20.57 -16.16 -26.16
C LYS A 5 20.79 -16.32 -24.64
N MET A 6 22.03 -16.49 -24.19
CA MET A 6 22.35 -16.52 -22.76
C MET A 6 22.06 -15.19 -22.07
N MET A 7 22.47 -14.06 -22.66
CA MET A 7 22.19 -12.74 -22.08
C MET A 7 20.68 -12.40 -22.00
N ALA A 8 19.90 -12.85 -22.99
CA ALA A 8 18.45 -12.67 -22.99
C ALA A 8 17.77 -13.50 -21.89
N LEU A 9 18.24 -14.73 -21.65
CA LEU A 9 17.69 -15.61 -20.61
C LEU A 9 17.96 -15.05 -19.20
N GLU A 10 19.16 -14.52 -18.96
CA GLU A 10 19.52 -13.86 -17.71
C GLU A 10 18.65 -12.63 -17.44
N HIS A 11 18.42 -11.78 -18.46
CA HIS A 11 17.54 -10.62 -18.33
C HIS A 11 16.10 -11.02 -18.01
N ILE A 12 15.57 -12.07 -18.67
CA ILE A 12 14.23 -12.59 -18.37
C ILE A 12 14.17 -13.07 -16.91
N CYS A 13 15.16 -13.83 -16.44
CA CYS A 13 15.20 -14.33 -15.07
C CYS A 13 15.25 -13.19 -14.04
N VAL A 14 16.07 -12.15 -14.25
CA VAL A 14 16.15 -10.99 -13.35
C VAL A 14 14.83 -10.23 -13.31
N VAL A 15 14.16 -10.05 -14.46
CA VAL A 15 12.84 -9.41 -14.53
C VAL A 15 11.79 -10.23 -13.78
N PHE A 16 11.75 -11.55 -13.98
CA PHE A 16 10.84 -12.42 -13.23
C PHE A 16 11.14 -12.43 -11.73
N PHE A 17 12.40 -12.34 -11.32
CA PHE A 17 12.79 -12.29 -9.91
C PHE A 17 12.42 -10.95 -9.25
N ALA A 18 12.54 -9.84 -9.98
CA ALA A 18 12.06 -8.54 -9.53
C ALA A 18 10.52 -8.49 -9.46
N LEU A 19 9.83 -9.11 -10.42
CA LEU A 19 8.38 -9.27 -10.40
C LEU A 19 7.91 -10.16 -9.24
N SER A 20 8.64 -11.23 -8.91
CA SER A 20 8.31 -12.07 -7.76
C SER A 20 8.55 -11.35 -6.44
N MET A 21 9.65 -10.60 -6.30
CA MET A 21 9.93 -9.78 -5.11
C MET A 21 8.86 -8.69 -4.89
N THR A 22 8.34 -8.08 -5.97
CA THR A 22 7.26 -7.09 -5.88
C THR A 22 5.90 -7.72 -5.55
N LEU A 23 5.60 -8.91 -6.09
CA LEU A 23 4.40 -9.68 -5.75
C LEU A 23 4.37 -10.18 -4.30
N VAL A 24 5.53 -10.51 -3.73
CA VAL A 24 5.64 -10.99 -2.34
C VAL A 24 5.23 -9.92 -1.31
N ASN A 25 5.23 -8.64 -1.68
CA ASN A 25 4.80 -7.53 -0.81
C ASN A 25 3.36 -7.04 -1.06
N CYS A 26 2.60 -7.68 -1.95
CA CYS A 26 1.18 -7.35 -2.12
C CYS A 26 0.34 -8.03 -1.03
N LYS A 27 0.44 -7.53 0.21
CA LYS A 27 -0.45 -7.94 1.29
C LYS A 27 -1.86 -7.45 0.95
N THR A 28 -2.73 -8.39 0.59
CA THR A 28 -4.14 -8.09 0.29
C THR A 28 -4.92 -8.19 1.59
N TYR A 29 -5.66 -7.14 1.95
CA TYR A 29 -6.42 -7.10 3.18
C TYR A 29 -7.87 -7.57 2.94
N PRO A 30 -8.54 -8.16 3.93
CA PRO A 30 -9.98 -8.38 3.85
C PRO A 30 -10.73 -7.07 3.55
N PRO A 31 -11.82 -7.08 2.76
CA PRO A 31 -12.54 -5.87 2.37
C PRO A 31 -12.99 -5.00 3.56
N ARG A 32 -13.30 -5.63 4.70
CA ARG A 32 -13.63 -4.94 5.94
C ARG A 32 -12.48 -4.05 6.41
N ILE A 33 -11.25 -4.56 6.42
CA ILE A 33 -10.07 -3.81 6.88
C ILE A 33 -9.81 -2.65 5.94
N GLU A 34 -9.85 -2.89 4.63
CA GLU A 34 -9.68 -1.83 3.62
C GLU A 34 -10.73 -0.72 3.79
N SER A 35 -12.00 -1.08 3.97
CA SER A 35 -13.08 -0.11 4.15
C SER A 35 -12.95 0.74 5.41
N VAL A 36 -12.54 0.13 6.53
CA VAL A 36 -12.38 0.81 7.82
C VAL A 36 -11.16 1.72 7.76
N CYS A 37 -10.02 1.22 7.29
CA CYS A 37 -8.80 2.02 7.15
C CYS A 37 -8.99 3.20 6.20
N LEU A 38 -9.75 3.02 5.12
CA LEU A 38 -10.10 4.11 4.19
C LEU A 38 -10.94 5.18 4.88
N HIS A 39 -11.95 4.77 5.64
CA HIS A 39 -12.82 5.69 6.38
C HIS A 39 -12.03 6.47 7.45
N ASP A 40 -11.19 5.79 8.22
CA ASP A 40 -10.35 6.40 9.26
C ASP A 40 -9.32 7.36 8.67
N CYS A 41 -8.76 7.03 7.51
CA CYS A 41 -7.85 7.91 6.78
C CYS A 41 -8.56 9.20 6.34
N ILE A 42 -9.76 9.09 5.74
CA ILE A 42 -10.55 10.26 5.33
C ILE A 42 -10.86 11.14 6.53
N TYR A 43 -11.23 10.53 7.66
CA TYR A 43 -11.46 11.24 8.91
C TYR A 43 -10.18 11.95 9.38
N PHE A 44 -9.04 11.25 9.43
CA PHE A 44 -7.76 11.85 9.79
C PHE A 44 -7.40 13.05 8.90
N LEU A 45 -7.58 12.96 7.59
CA LEU A 45 -7.33 14.06 6.65
C LEU A 45 -8.24 15.25 6.92
N LYS A 46 -9.53 15.00 7.15
CA LYS A 46 -10.53 16.05 7.42
C LYS A 46 -10.31 16.77 8.75
N TYR A 47 -9.84 16.07 9.79
CA TYR A 47 -9.73 16.65 11.13
C TYR A 47 -8.31 17.16 11.42
N ASN A 48 -7.27 16.38 11.13
CA ASN A 48 -5.89 16.74 11.46
C ASN A 48 -5.21 17.56 10.36
N ASN A 49 -5.61 17.36 9.10
CA ASN A 49 -5.01 18.04 7.96
C ASN A 49 -5.99 18.97 7.23
N PHE A 50 -7.05 19.43 7.90
CA PHE A 50 -8.03 20.35 7.32
C PHE A 50 -7.37 21.60 6.71
N LYS A 51 -6.31 22.12 7.34
CA LYS A 51 -5.57 23.28 6.81
C LYS A 51 -4.87 23.00 5.47
N LYS A 52 -4.52 21.75 5.19
CA LYS A 52 -3.79 21.32 3.99
C LYS A 52 -4.73 20.83 2.88
N PHE A 53 -5.80 20.12 3.24
CA PHE A 53 -6.72 19.53 2.26
C PHE A 53 -8.04 20.30 2.11
N GLY A 54 -8.42 21.13 3.09
CA GLY A 54 -9.62 21.97 3.02
C GLY A 54 -10.92 21.16 2.79
N PRO A 55 -11.94 21.76 2.16
CA PRO A 55 -13.19 21.10 1.82
C PRO A 55 -13.04 20.24 0.54
N MET A 56 -12.03 19.38 0.51
CA MET A 56 -11.78 18.48 -0.62
C MET A 56 -12.93 17.46 -0.76
N PRO A 57 -13.39 17.18 -2.00
CA PRO A 57 -14.37 16.12 -2.27
C PRO A 57 -13.91 14.76 -1.77
N GLN A 58 -14.86 13.94 -1.34
CA GLN A 58 -14.59 12.59 -0.82
C GLN A 58 -13.82 11.67 -1.79
N PRO A 59 -14.11 11.64 -3.11
CA PRO A 59 -13.36 10.81 -4.05
C PRO A 59 -11.86 11.16 -4.13
N GLU A 60 -11.53 12.44 -4.00
CA GLU A 60 -10.14 12.90 -4.02
C GLU A 60 -9.42 12.49 -2.72
N LEU A 61 -10.11 12.57 -1.58
CA LEU A 61 -9.59 12.08 -0.30
C LEU A 61 -9.36 10.55 -0.33
N GLU A 62 -10.25 9.79 -0.96
CA GLU A 62 -10.09 8.35 -1.13
C GLU A 62 -8.85 8.00 -1.96
N GLU A 63 -8.63 8.70 -3.07
CA GLU A 63 -7.43 8.50 -3.91
C GLU A 63 -6.13 8.83 -3.18
N ILE A 64 -6.16 9.83 -2.29
CA ILE A 64 -5.02 10.14 -1.41
C ILE A 64 -4.80 9.01 -0.41
N CYS A 65 -5.87 8.54 0.25
CA CYS A 65 -5.80 7.48 1.24
C CYS A 65 -5.31 6.14 0.68
N LYS A 66 -5.54 5.85 -0.60
CA LYS A 66 -5.02 4.65 -1.28
C LYS A 66 -3.52 4.69 -1.54
N LYS A 67 -2.89 5.88 -1.55
CA LYS A 67 -1.48 6.07 -1.93
C LYS A 67 -0.50 6.14 -0.76
N GLU A 68 -0.99 5.98 0.47
CA GLU A 68 -0.27 6.21 1.73
C GLU A 68 -0.33 7.67 2.20
N VAL A 69 -0.73 7.87 3.47
CA VAL A 69 -0.88 9.18 4.10
C VAL A 69 0.13 9.32 5.22
N PRO A 70 1.08 10.27 5.14
CA PRO A 70 2.07 10.48 6.19
C PRO A 70 1.43 10.75 7.55
N GLY A 71 1.88 10.02 8.57
CA GLY A 71 1.40 10.15 9.95
C GLY A 71 0.02 9.54 10.22
N PHE A 72 -0.56 8.86 9.24
CA PHE A 72 -1.74 8.02 9.44
C PHE A 72 -1.34 6.54 9.41
N GLU A 73 -1.62 5.85 10.50
CA GLU A 73 -1.52 4.40 10.59
C GLU A 73 -2.90 3.85 10.94
N CYS A 74 -3.35 2.85 10.19
CA CYS A 74 -4.62 2.18 10.49
C CYS A 74 -4.39 1.10 11.55
N GLU A 75 -4.96 1.29 12.72
CA GLU A 75 -4.87 0.37 13.86
C GLU A 75 -5.37 -1.04 13.50
N LEU A 76 -6.49 -1.14 12.78
CA LEU A 76 -7.06 -2.43 12.37
C LEU A 76 -6.13 -3.20 11.41
N LYS A 77 -5.43 -2.49 10.51
CA LYS A 77 -4.38 -3.08 9.68
C LYS A 77 -3.21 -3.55 10.54
N TRP A 78 -2.78 -2.75 11.51
CA TRP A 78 -1.69 -3.08 12.40
C TRP A 78 -1.99 -4.31 13.28
N GLU A 79 -3.21 -4.40 13.83
CA GLU A 79 -3.70 -5.58 14.55
C GLU A 79 -3.70 -6.83 13.65
N TYR A 80 -4.21 -6.71 12.43
CA TYR A 80 -4.23 -7.81 11.46
C TYR A 80 -2.83 -8.25 11.04
N ASP A 81 -1.90 -7.31 10.98
CA ASP A 81 -0.50 -7.56 10.66
C ASP A 81 0.26 -8.24 11.81
N GLY A 82 -0.38 -8.42 12.97
CA GLY A 82 0.16 -9.12 14.14
C GLY A 82 0.80 -8.20 15.17
N GLY A 83 0.35 -6.93 15.27
CA GLY A 83 0.90 -5.88 16.14
C GLY A 83 1.02 -6.23 17.64
N TYR A 84 0.38 -7.31 18.11
CA TYR A 84 0.65 -7.92 19.41
C TYR A 84 1.59 -9.12 19.29
N ILE A 85 2.87 -8.87 19.03
CA ILE A 85 3.92 -9.76 19.54
C ILE A 85 4.25 -9.24 20.94
N SER A 86 3.40 -9.59 21.91
CA SER A 86 3.76 -9.50 23.32
C SER A 86 4.86 -10.55 23.57
N GLY A 87 6.12 -10.09 23.53
CA GLY A 87 7.29 -10.80 24.05
C GLY A 87 7.86 -10.06 25.25
#